data_AF-A0A380FI50-F1
#
_entry.id   AF-A0A380FI50-F1
#
_cell.length_a   1.000
_cell.length_b   1.000
_cell.length_c   1.000
_cell.angle_alpha   90.00
_cell.angle_beta   90.00
_cell.angle_gamma   90.00
#
_symmetry.space_group_name_H-M   'P 1'
#
loop_
_entity.id
_entity.type
_entity.pdbx_description
1 polymer ?
#
loop_
_entity_poly.entity_id
_entity_poly.type
_entity_poly.pdbx_seq_one_letter_code
_entity_poly.pdbx_strand_id
1 'polypeptide(L)' 'MEERLNRVKQQLQQSSYKLTPQREATLRVLIENEKDHLSAEDVYLKVKDKAT' A
#
# COMPACT_ATOMS: atom_id res chain seq x y z
N MET A 1 11.15 -0.87 -7.08
CA MET A 1 9.79 -0.89 -6.48
C MET A 1 9.77 -1.68 -5.17
N GLU A 2 10.16 -2.96 -5.16
CA GLU A 2 10.16 -3.80 -3.95
C GLU A 2 11.05 -3.28 -2.83
N GLU A 3 12.23 -2.74 -3.14
CA GLU A 3 13.11 -2.13 -2.12
C GLU A 3 12.43 -0.99 -1.35
N ARG A 4 11.67 -0.15 -2.06
CA ARG A 4 10.96 0.98 -1.46
C ARG A 4 9.80 0.50 -0.60
N LEU A 5 9.05 -0.50 -1.08
CA LEU A 5 8.00 -1.14 -0.28
C LEU A 5 8.58 -1.73 1.01
N ASN A 6 9.72 -2.42 0.93
CA ASN A 6 10.39 -3.01 2.11
C ASN A 6 10.86 -1.94 3.09
N ARG A 7 11.41 -0.81 2.61
CA ARG A 7 11.78 0.32 3.47
C ARG A 7 10.58 0.89 4.23
N VAL A 8 9.45 1.12 3.55
CA VAL A 8 8.24 1.66 4.21
C VAL A 8 7.65 0.64 5.18
N LYS A 9 7.63 -0.64 4.84
CA LYS A 9 7.20 -1.71 5.76
C LYS A 9 8.04 -1.73 7.04
N GLN A 10 9.37 -1.62 6.91
CA GLN A 10 10.27 -1.55 8.07
C GLN A 10 9.98 -0.33 8.94
N GLN A 11 9.79 0.85 8.34
CA GLN A 11 9.43 2.07 9.07
C GLN A 11 8.10 1.90 9.84
N LEU A 12 7.08 1.34 9.19
CA LEU A 12 5.78 1.10 9.82
C LEU A 12 5.88 0.11 10.99
N GLN A 13 6.66 -0.97 10.84
CA GLN A 13 6.92 -1.94 11.90
C GLN A 13 7.69 -1.32 13.07
N GLN A 14 8.73 -0.51 12.81
CA GLN A 14 9.48 0.20 13.84
C GLN A 14 8.59 1.19 14.62
N SER A 15 7.61 1.79 13.95
CA SER A 15 6.59 2.65 14.58
C SER A 15 5.43 1.88 15.21
N SER A 16 5.52 0.55 15.35
CA SER A 16 4.47 -0.30 15.92
C SER A 16 3.12 -0.27 15.18
N TYR A 17 3.10 0.12 13.90
CA TYR A 17 1.91 0.05 13.07
C TYR A 17 1.68 -1.37 12.55
N LYS A 18 0.55 -1.97 12.93
CA LYS A 18 0.17 -3.30 12.45
C LYS A 18 -0.10 -3.29 10.95
N LEU A 19 0.72 -4.03 10.20
CA LEU A 19 0.56 -4.24 8.77
C LEU A 19 -0.29 -5.49 8.52
N THR A 20 -1.62 -5.33 8.50
CA THR A 20 -2.53 -6.42 8.10
C THR A 20 -2.43 -6.65 6.59
N PRO A 21 -2.82 -7.84 6.06
CA PRO A 21 -2.78 -8.11 4.62
C PRO A 21 -3.48 -7.04 3.78
N GLN A 22 -4.63 -6.55 4.25
CA GLN A 22 -5.35 -5.46 3.59
C GLN A 22 -4.56 -4.14 3.59
N ARG A 23 -3.94 -3.75 4.71
CA ARG A 23 -3.12 -2.52 4.79
C ARG A 23 -1.88 -2.61 3.90
N GLU A 24 -1.28 -3.79 3.80
CA GLU A 24 -0.17 -4.04 2.89
C GLU A 24 -0.59 -3.90 1.43
N ALA A 25 -1.74 -4.46 1.06
CA ALA A 25 -2.31 -4.32 -0.28
C ALA A 25 -2.58 -2.84 -0.61
N THR A 26 -3.17 -2.09 0.33
CA THR A 26 -3.37 -0.64 0.18
C THR A 26 -2.05 0.10 0.00
N LEU A 27 -1.04 -0.18 0.84
CA LEU A 27 0.28 0.44 0.74
C LEU A 27 0.93 0.18 -0.62
N ARG A 28 0.79 -1.05 -1.13
CA ARG A 28 1.32 -1.44 -2.44
C ARG A 28 0.65 -0.64 -3.57
N VAL A 29 -0.67 -0.50 -3.54
CA VAL A 29 -1.41 0.33 -4.51
C VAL A 29 -0.94 1.78 -4.48
N LEU A 30 -0.76 2.36 -3.29
CA LEU A 30 -0.29 3.75 -3.15
C LEU A 30 1.13 3.95 -3.71
N ILE A 31 2.03 2.99 -3.48
CA ILE A 31 3.41 3.08 -4.00
C ILE A 31 3.46 2.85 -5.51
N GLU A 32 2.66 1.93 -6.04
CA GLU A 32 2.59 1.65 -7.49
C GLU A 32 2.01 2.82 -8.29
N ASN A 33 1.11 3.58 -7.69
CA ASN A 33 0.40 4.70 -8.33
C ASN A 33 0.82 6.03 -7.70
N GLU A 34 2.06 6.15 -7.21
CA GLU A 34 2.51 7.31 -6.42
C GLU A 34 2.44 8.65 -7.16
N LYS A 35 2.46 8.61 -8.50
CA LYS A 35 2.37 9.79 -9.37
C LYS A 35 0.93 10.15 -9.70
N ASP A 36 0.00 9.22 -9.46
CA ASP A 36 -1.41 9.41 -9.74
C ASP A 36 -2.08 9.95 -8.49
N HIS A 37 -2.81 11.06 -8.62
CA HIS A 37 -3.61 11.62 -7.53
C HIS A 37 -4.91 10.83 -7.37
N LEU A 38 -4.79 9.61 -6.86
CA LEU A 38 -5.93 8.71 -6.67
C LEU A 38 -6.89 9.24 -5.60
N SER A 39 -8.18 9.18 -5.90
CA SER A 39 -9.20 9.30 -4.87
C SER A 39 -9.22 8.05 -3.98
N ALA A 40 -9.90 8.14 -2.84
CA ALA A 40 -10.09 6.98 -1.96
C ALA A 40 -10.86 5.84 -2.66
N GLU A 41 -11.79 6.17 -3.55
CA GLU A 41 -12.54 5.18 -4.34
C GLU A 41 -11.65 4.48 -5.36
N ASP A 42 -10.77 5.22 -6.04
CA ASP A 42 -9.80 4.64 -6.98
C ASP A 42 -8.86 3.66 -6.27
N VAL A 43 -8.40 4.02 -5.07
CA VAL A 43 -7.58 3.13 -4.24
C VAL A 43 -8.36 1.87 -3.86
N TYR A 44 -9.63 2.01 -3.45
CA TYR A 44 -10.48 0.87 -3.11
C TYR A 44 -10.63 -0.10 -4.29
N LEU A 45 -10.97 0.42 -5.48
CA LEU A 45 -11.15 -0.40 -6.69
C LEU A 45 -9.84 -1.12 -7.07
N LYS A 46 -8.70 -0.42 -7.06
CA LYS A 46 -7.39 -1.02 -7.35
C LYS A 46 -6.96 -2.07 -6.33
N VAL A 47 -7.26 -1.88 -5.05
CA VAL A 47 -6.98 -2.89 -4.01
C VAL A 47 -7.85 -4.11 -4.21
N LYS A 48 -9.14 -3.91 -4.55
CA LYS A 48 -10.09 -5.00 -4.82
C LYS A 48 -9.63 -5.86 -5.99
N ASP A 49 -9.22 -5.25 -7.10
CA ASP A 49 -8.73 -5.97 -8.29
C ASP A 49 -7.50 -6.84 -8.02
N LYS A 50 -6.65 -6.44 -7.07
CA LYS A 50 -5.45 -7.19 -6.65
C LYS A 50 -5.72 -8.28 -5.62
N ALA A 51 -6.85 -8.22 -4.93
CA ALA A 51 -7.24 -9.18 -3.90
C ALA A 51 -8.04 -10.37 -4.47
N THR A 52 -8.46 -10.27 -5.73
CA THR A 52 -9.09 -11.33 -6.54
C THR A 52 -8.09 -12.23 -7.23
#